data_AF-A0A6F9B8V2-F1
#
_entry.id   AF-A0A6F9B8V2-F1
#
_cell.length_a   1.000
_cell.length_b   1.000
_cell.length_c   1.000
_cell.angle_alpha   90.00
_cell.angle_beta   90.00
_cell.angle_gamma   90.00
#
_symmetry.space_group_name_H-M   'P 1'
#
loop_
_entity.id
_entity.type
_entity.pdbx_description
1 polymer ?
#
loop_
_entity_poly.entity_id
_entity_poly.type
_entity_poly.pdbx_seq_one_letter_code
_entity_poly.pdbx_strand_id
1 'polypeptide(L)'
;SKNDLSTAILKQKTRPNRLVVDESLNEDNSVVSLSQAKMDELQLFRGDTVLMKGKKRRETVCIVLSDDTCSDDIQPCPDVKYGKRIHVLPIDDTVEGITGNLFEVYLKPYFLEAYRPIRKADIFLVRGGMRAVEFKVVETDPNPYCIVAPDTVIHCEGEPIKREDEEESLNEVGYDDIGGVRKQLAQIKEMPPRGILLYGPPGTGKTLIARAVANETGAFFFLINGPEIMSKLAGESESNLRKAFEEAEKNAPAIIFIDELDAIAPKREKVGSCLLIQFPSHPLY
;
A
#
# COMPACT_ATOMS: atom_id res chain seq x y z
N SER A 1 -0.31 3.00 34.66
CA SER A 1 0.81 3.96 34.55
C SER A 1 0.49 4.95 33.43
N LYS A 2 0.68 6.27 33.61
CA LYS A 2 0.37 7.31 32.58
C LYS A 2 1.07 7.05 31.22
N ASN A 3 2.13 6.23 31.19
CA ASN A 3 2.85 5.85 29.96
C ASN A 3 2.10 4.84 29.06
N ASP A 4 1.10 4.11 29.57
CA ASP A 4 0.35 3.12 28.78
C ASP A 4 -0.76 3.73 27.91
N LEU A 5 -1.30 4.87 28.32
CA LEU A 5 -2.39 5.55 27.61
C LEU A 5 -1.88 6.25 26.35
N SER A 6 -0.72 6.89 26.42
CA SER A 6 -0.16 7.68 25.30
C SER A 6 0.33 6.87 24.11
N THR A 7 0.37 5.54 24.21
CA THR A 7 0.68 4.62 23.08
C THR A 7 -0.46 3.65 22.80
N ALA A 8 -1.60 3.80 23.46
CA ALA A 8 -2.73 2.87 23.35
C ALA A 8 -3.28 2.78 21.91
N ILE A 9 -3.19 3.86 21.13
CA ILE A 9 -3.60 3.89 19.71
C ILE A 9 -2.67 3.09 18.79
N LEU A 10 -1.43 2.86 19.22
CA LEU A 10 -0.44 2.05 18.50
C LEU A 10 -0.46 0.58 18.93
N LYS A 11 -1.06 0.26 20.08
CA LYS A 11 -1.25 -1.13 20.49
C LYS A 11 -2.21 -1.78 19.50
N GLN A 12 -1.76 -2.88 18.89
CA GLN A 12 -2.63 -3.67 18.04
C GLN A 12 -3.79 -4.19 18.90
N LYS A 13 -5.01 -3.74 18.59
CA LYS A 13 -6.20 -4.25 19.25
C LYS A 13 -6.44 -5.66 18.73
N THR A 14 -6.57 -6.63 19.65
CA THR A 14 -7.06 -7.96 19.33
C THR A 14 -8.46 -7.81 18.73
N ARG A 15 -8.61 -8.25 17.48
CA ARG A 15 -9.86 -8.29 16.75
C ARG A 15 -9.91 -9.64 16.05
N PRO A 16 -11.09 -10.27 15.95
CA PRO A 16 -11.20 -11.63 15.39
C PRO A 16 -10.79 -11.73 13.92
N ASN A 17 -10.52 -10.62 13.23
CA ASN A 17 -10.10 -10.57 11.83
C ASN A 17 -8.67 -10.03 11.62
N ARG A 18 -7.79 -10.13 12.63
CA ARG A 18 -6.39 -9.70 12.55
C ARG A 18 -5.38 -10.84 12.79
N LEU A 19 -4.93 -11.46 11.69
CA LEU A 19 -4.00 -12.59 11.72
C LEU A 19 -2.54 -12.29 12.00
N VAL A 20 -1.89 -13.32 12.54
CA VAL A 20 -0.46 -13.52 12.39
C VAL A 20 -0.21 -14.31 11.10
N VAL A 21 0.73 -13.85 10.29
CA VAL A 21 1.15 -14.58 9.09
C VAL A 21 2.07 -15.71 9.51
N ASP A 22 1.77 -16.92 9.03
CA ASP A 22 2.58 -18.13 9.23
C ASP A 22 3.00 -18.72 7.88
N GLU A 23 4.01 -19.61 7.89
CA GLU A 23 4.50 -20.26 6.68
C GLU A 23 3.51 -21.34 6.19
N SER A 24 3.14 -21.30 4.91
CA SER A 24 2.32 -22.33 4.29
C SER A 24 3.17 -23.41 3.62
N LEU A 25 2.80 -24.68 3.81
CA LEU A 25 3.37 -25.80 3.05
C LEU A 25 2.83 -25.87 1.61
N ASN A 26 1.76 -25.11 1.31
CA ASN A 26 1.18 -24.98 -0.02
C ASN A 26 1.83 -23.80 -0.76
N GLU A 27 2.29 -24.02 -1.99
CA GLU A 27 2.94 -23.02 -2.86
C GLU A 27 1.93 -22.25 -3.75
N ASP A 28 0.61 -22.45 -3.59
CA ASP A 28 -0.39 -21.75 -4.41
C ASP A 28 -0.59 -20.29 -3.96
N ASN A 29 -0.21 -19.34 -4.83
CA ASN A 29 -0.27 -17.89 -4.58
C ASN A 29 -1.68 -17.33 -4.31
N SER A 30 -2.75 -18.06 -4.62
CA SER A 30 -4.14 -17.61 -4.49
C SER A 30 -4.85 -18.21 -3.28
N VAL A 31 -4.18 -19.06 -2.50
CA VAL A 31 -4.80 -19.82 -1.41
C VAL A 31 -4.26 -19.37 -0.06
N VAL A 32 -5.17 -19.21 0.90
CA VAL A 32 -4.84 -18.98 2.30
C VAL A 32 -5.54 -19.99 3.17
N SER A 33 -4.81 -20.50 4.16
CA SER A 33 -5.29 -21.53 5.08
C SER A 33 -5.74 -20.92 6.40
N LEU A 34 -6.88 -21.36 6.93
CA LEU A 34 -7.37 -21.03 8.27
C LEU A 34 -7.86 -22.27 9.01
N SER A 35 -7.81 -22.24 10.33
CA SER A 35 -8.46 -23.29 11.13
C SER A 35 -9.97 -23.31 10.88
N GLN A 36 -10.58 -24.49 10.96
CA GLN A 36 -12.02 -24.65 10.82
C GLN A 36 -12.80 -23.81 11.86
N ALA A 37 -12.32 -23.79 13.11
CA ALA A 37 -12.92 -22.99 14.17
C ALA A 37 -12.96 -21.50 13.80
N LYS A 38 -11.93 -21.02 13.10
CA LYS A 38 -11.86 -19.64 12.70
C LYS A 38 -12.72 -19.28 11.51
N MET A 39 -12.81 -20.19 10.55
CA MET A 39 -13.75 -20.06 9.45
C MET A 39 -15.18 -19.97 9.99
N ASP A 40 -15.55 -20.81 10.95
CA ASP A 40 -16.86 -20.78 11.59
C ASP A 40 -17.12 -19.45 12.33
N GLU A 41 -16.14 -18.93 13.08
CA GLU A 41 -16.25 -17.65 13.80
C GLU A 41 -16.46 -16.46 12.85
N LEU A 42 -15.76 -16.46 11.72
CA LEU A 42 -15.82 -15.41 10.70
C LEU A 42 -16.94 -15.61 9.67
N GLN A 43 -17.70 -16.69 9.79
CA GLN A 43 -18.74 -17.10 8.85
C GLN A 43 -18.20 -17.26 7.41
N LEU A 44 -17.00 -17.82 7.30
CA LEU A 44 -16.34 -18.18 6.05
C LEU A 44 -16.55 -19.65 5.74
N PHE A 45 -16.81 -19.97 4.49
CA PHE A 45 -16.89 -21.33 3.99
C PHE A 45 -15.68 -21.66 3.12
N ARG A 46 -15.37 -22.96 2.99
CA ARG A 46 -14.29 -23.43 2.13
C ARG A 46 -14.53 -22.99 0.69
N GLY A 47 -13.56 -22.28 0.12
CA GLY A 47 -13.65 -21.74 -1.23
C GLY A 47 -14.13 -20.29 -1.30
N ASP A 48 -14.49 -19.68 -0.16
CA ASP A 48 -14.87 -18.27 -0.13
C ASP A 48 -13.70 -17.38 -0.52
N THR A 49 -14.03 -16.26 -1.16
CA THR A 49 -13.06 -15.23 -1.49
C THR A 49 -12.91 -14.25 -0.31
N VAL A 50 -11.67 -14.00 0.09
CA VAL A 50 -11.31 -13.18 1.24
C VAL A 50 -10.39 -12.03 0.84
N LEU A 51 -10.54 -10.87 1.47
CA LEU A 51 -9.70 -9.69 1.24
C LEU A 51 -8.70 -9.57 2.39
N MET A 52 -7.43 -9.79 2.11
CA MET A 52 -6.36 -9.59 3.07
C MET A 52 -5.85 -8.15 3.02
N LYS A 53 -5.64 -7.55 4.19
CA LYS A 53 -5.05 -6.21 4.33
C LYS A 53 -3.74 -6.32 5.10
N GLY A 54 -2.65 -6.05 4.41
CA GLY A 54 -1.30 -6.00 4.96
C GLY A 54 -0.91 -4.58 5.41
N LYS A 55 0.39 -4.38 5.60
CA LYS A 55 1.00 -3.08 5.92
C LYS A 55 1.08 -2.18 4.68
N LYS A 56 1.35 -0.89 4.86
CA LYS A 56 1.52 0.09 3.75
C LYS A 56 0.34 0.08 2.76
N ARG A 57 -0.89 -0.15 3.27
CA ARG A 57 -2.13 -0.30 2.48
C ARG A 57 -2.10 -1.33 1.35
N ARG A 58 -1.18 -2.30 1.43
CA ARG A 58 -1.20 -3.45 0.53
C ARG A 58 -2.40 -4.30 0.87
N GLU A 59 -3.20 -4.62 -0.12
CA GLU A 59 -4.29 -5.57 0.01
C GLU A 59 -4.14 -6.61 -1.10
N THR A 60 -4.59 -7.82 -0.85
CA THR A 60 -4.63 -8.89 -1.85
C THR A 60 -5.89 -9.72 -1.63
N VAL A 61 -6.32 -10.46 -2.64
CA VAL A 61 -7.54 -11.26 -2.58
C VAL A 61 -7.17 -12.72 -2.76
N CYS A 62 -7.63 -13.58 -1.85
CA CYS A 62 -7.31 -15.01 -1.84
C CYS A 62 -8.57 -15.85 -1.68
N ILE A 63 -8.43 -17.15 -1.92
CA ILE A 63 -9.42 -18.18 -1.60
C ILE A 63 -9.06 -18.76 -0.22
N VAL A 64 -10.03 -18.81 0.69
CA VAL A 64 -9.83 -19.44 2.01
C VAL A 64 -10.10 -20.94 1.96
N LEU A 65 -9.16 -21.73 2.47
CA LEU A 65 -9.31 -23.16 2.71
C LEU A 65 -9.16 -23.46 4.20
N SER A 66 -9.82 -24.53 4.64
CA SER A 66 -9.67 -25.07 5.99
C SER A 66 -8.35 -25.85 6.09
N ASP A 67 -7.55 -25.55 7.10
CA ASP A 67 -6.34 -26.27 7.47
C ASP A 67 -6.31 -26.47 8.98
N ASP A 68 -6.29 -27.73 9.42
CA ASP A 68 -6.32 -28.10 10.83
C ASP A 68 -5.01 -27.79 11.57
N THR A 69 -3.98 -27.34 10.84
CA THR A 69 -2.65 -27.02 11.40
C THR A 69 -2.38 -25.52 11.61
N CYS A 70 -3.26 -24.63 11.15
CA CYS A 70 -3.06 -23.18 11.19
C CYS A 70 -3.71 -22.51 12.42
N SER A 71 -3.21 -21.31 12.79
CA SER A 71 -3.79 -20.43 13.83
C SER A 71 -4.37 -19.13 13.22
N ASP A 72 -5.16 -18.36 13.98
CA ASP A 72 -6.42 -17.73 13.53
C ASP A 72 -6.42 -16.21 13.16
N ASP A 73 -7.31 -15.78 12.19
CA ASP A 73 -7.96 -14.43 11.95
C ASP A 73 -7.97 -13.73 10.49
N ILE A 74 -8.94 -13.98 9.57
CA ILE A 74 -9.15 -13.24 8.26
C ILE A 74 -10.45 -12.39 8.22
N GLN A 75 -10.73 -11.61 7.16
CA GLN A 75 -12.04 -11.00 6.85
C GLN A 75 -12.64 -11.46 5.49
N PRO A 76 -13.97 -11.65 5.37
CA PRO A 76 -14.64 -12.02 4.10
C PRO A 76 -14.61 -10.94 3.00
N CYS A 77 -14.68 -11.34 1.73
CA CYS A 77 -14.85 -10.47 0.56
C CYS A 77 -15.88 -11.03 -0.46
N PRO A 78 -17.18 -10.98 -0.15
CA PRO A 78 -18.23 -11.60 -0.97
C PRO A 78 -18.53 -10.86 -2.29
N ASP A 79 -18.02 -9.65 -2.49
CA ASP A 79 -18.40 -8.77 -3.62
C ASP A 79 -17.53 -8.90 -4.88
N VAL A 80 -16.56 -9.82 -4.89
CA VAL A 80 -15.66 -10.02 -6.03
C VAL A 80 -16.43 -10.52 -7.26
N LYS A 81 -16.25 -9.82 -8.39
CA LYS A 81 -16.87 -10.14 -9.68
C LYS A 81 -15.89 -10.84 -10.62
N TYR A 82 -16.41 -11.54 -11.62
CA TYR A 82 -15.59 -12.03 -12.73
C TYR A 82 -15.01 -10.87 -13.54
N GLY A 83 -13.74 -11.01 -13.88
CA GLY A 83 -12.99 -10.03 -14.68
C GLY A 83 -13.46 -10.06 -16.13
N LYS A 84 -13.67 -8.89 -16.72
CA LYS A 84 -13.81 -8.74 -18.16
C LYS A 84 -12.45 -8.83 -18.83
N ARG A 85 -11.46 -8.15 -18.24
CA ARG A 85 -10.08 -8.14 -18.71
C ARG A 85 -9.10 -7.80 -17.60
N ILE A 86 -7.87 -8.27 -17.76
CA ILE A 86 -6.74 -7.97 -16.89
C ILE A 86 -5.52 -7.62 -17.75
N HIS A 87 -4.63 -6.78 -17.24
CA HIS A 87 -3.34 -6.50 -17.86
C HIS A 87 -2.24 -6.83 -16.88
N VAL A 88 -1.34 -7.73 -17.28
CA VAL A 88 -0.19 -8.16 -16.49
C VAL A 88 1.08 -7.93 -17.29
N LEU A 89 2.15 -7.53 -16.63
CA LEU A 89 3.46 -7.36 -17.28
C LEU A 89 4.52 -8.15 -16.52
N PRO A 90 5.49 -8.75 -17.23
CA PRO A 90 6.58 -9.47 -16.59
C PRO A 90 7.57 -8.49 -15.92
N ILE A 91 8.28 -8.97 -14.90
CA ILE A 91 9.46 -8.29 -14.36
C ILE A 91 10.66 -8.59 -15.27
N ASP A 92 11.40 -7.54 -15.64
CA ASP A 92 12.44 -7.54 -16.68
C ASP A 92 13.50 -8.64 -16.53
N ASP A 93 14.09 -8.77 -15.34
CA ASP A 93 15.13 -9.75 -15.07
C ASP A 93 14.64 -11.20 -15.10
N THR A 94 13.33 -11.43 -14.94
CA THR A 94 12.73 -12.77 -15.00
C THR A 94 12.44 -13.24 -16.42
N VAL A 95 12.45 -12.34 -17.40
CA VAL A 95 12.19 -12.64 -18.81
C VAL A 95 13.41 -12.56 -19.72
N GLU A 96 14.58 -12.26 -19.17
CA GLU A 96 15.82 -12.25 -19.93
C GLU A 96 16.10 -13.59 -20.63
N GLY A 97 16.28 -13.51 -21.95
CA GLY A 97 16.54 -14.68 -22.80
C GLY A 97 15.38 -15.68 -22.89
N ILE A 98 14.17 -15.33 -22.44
CA ILE A 98 12.97 -16.12 -22.73
C ILE A 98 12.54 -15.83 -24.17
N THR A 99 12.28 -16.91 -24.91
CA THR A 99 11.69 -16.83 -26.25
C THR A 99 10.36 -17.56 -26.24
N GLY A 100 9.37 -17.03 -26.96
CA GLY A 100 8.02 -17.59 -27.03
C GLY A 100 6.94 -16.68 -26.46
N ASN A 101 5.70 -17.15 -26.53
CA ASN A 101 4.53 -16.39 -26.12
C ASN A 101 4.28 -16.57 -24.61
N LEU A 102 4.40 -15.50 -23.82
CA LEU A 102 4.24 -15.53 -22.36
C LEU A 102 2.83 -15.98 -21.94
N PHE A 103 1.81 -15.65 -22.73
CA PHE A 103 0.44 -16.06 -22.45
C PHE A 103 0.27 -17.58 -22.57
N GLU A 104 0.65 -18.18 -23.69
CA GLU A 104 0.46 -19.63 -23.91
C GLU A 104 1.34 -20.49 -22.98
N VAL A 105 2.56 -20.04 -22.67
CA VAL A 105 3.52 -20.85 -21.89
C VAL A 105 3.33 -20.69 -20.37
N TYR A 106 2.95 -19.50 -19.89
CA TYR A 106 2.88 -19.20 -18.46
C TYR A 106 1.45 -18.88 -18.00
N LEU A 107 0.85 -17.81 -18.53
CA LEU A 107 -0.39 -17.26 -17.96
C LEU A 107 -1.61 -18.16 -18.19
N LYS A 108 -1.76 -18.72 -19.39
CA LYS A 108 -2.89 -19.58 -19.73
C LYS A 108 -2.90 -20.84 -18.86
N PRO A 109 -1.82 -21.64 -18.75
CA PRO A 109 -1.78 -22.75 -17.80
C PRO A 109 -2.01 -22.34 -16.34
N TYR A 110 -1.53 -21.15 -15.94
CA TYR A 110 -1.69 -20.65 -14.58
C TYR A 110 -3.14 -20.30 -14.21
N PHE A 111 -3.90 -19.72 -15.14
CA PHE A 111 -5.29 -19.29 -14.93
C PHE A 111 -6.34 -20.29 -15.43
N LEU A 112 -5.95 -21.31 -16.21
CA LEU A 112 -6.89 -22.26 -16.82
C LEU A 112 -7.77 -22.94 -15.77
N GLU A 113 -9.08 -22.64 -15.83
CA GLU A 113 -10.13 -23.18 -14.95
C GLU A 113 -9.87 -23.02 -13.45
N ALA A 114 -8.95 -22.12 -13.07
CA ALA A 114 -8.50 -21.94 -11.69
C ALA A 114 -9.32 -20.89 -10.93
N TYR A 115 -10.08 -20.02 -11.63
CA TYR A 115 -10.90 -18.95 -11.03
C TYR A 115 -10.13 -18.11 -9.99
N ARG A 116 -8.86 -17.80 -10.27
CA ARG A 116 -7.98 -17.13 -9.32
C ARG A 116 -8.45 -15.68 -9.07
N PRO A 117 -8.67 -15.27 -7.82
CA PRO A 117 -8.80 -13.86 -7.51
C PRO A 117 -7.46 -13.17 -7.68
N ILE A 118 -7.47 -11.99 -8.30
CA ILE A 118 -6.30 -11.12 -8.40
C ILE A 118 -6.69 -9.67 -8.10
N ARG A 119 -5.71 -8.88 -7.68
CA ARG A 119 -5.84 -7.44 -7.45
C ARG A 119 -4.76 -6.69 -8.20
N LYS A 120 -5.08 -5.47 -8.62
CA LYS A 120 -4.12 -4.51 -9.16
C LYS A 120 -2.94 -4.35 -8.19
N ALA A 121 -1.74 -4.35 -8.76
CA ALA A 121 -0.43 -4.35 -8.09
C ALA A 121 -0.03 -5.67 -7.39
N ASP A 122 -0.81 -6.74 -7.50
CA ASP A 122 -0.32 -8.07 -7.08
C ASP A 122 0.87 -8.48 -7.95
N ILE A 123 1.85 -9.13 -7.31
CA ILE A 123 2.98 -9.77 -7.98
C ILE A 123 2.90 -11.26 -7.70
N PHE A 124 3.00 -12.06 -8.75
CA PHE A 124 2.88 -13.51 -8.65
C PHE A 124 3.91 -14.21 -9.55
N LEU A 125 4.44 -15.31 -9.04
CA LEU A 125 5.41 -16.15 -9.74
C LEU A 125 4.67 -17.26 -10.49
N VAL A 126 4.98 -17.42 -11.79
CA VAL A 126 4.43 -18.50 -12.63
C VAL A 126 5.56 -19.38 -13.13
N ARG A 127 5.42 -20.69 -12.94
CA ARG A 127 6.36 -21.69 -13.47
C ARG A 127 5.89 -22.20 -14.83
N GLY A 128 6.78 -22.17 -15.83
CA GLY A 128 6.53 -22.67 -17.19
C GLY A 128 7.78 -23.38 -17.72
N GLY A 129 7.67 -24.67 -17.99
CA GLY A 129 8.82 -25.52 -18.33
C GLY A 129 9.84 -25.58 -17.19
N MET A 130 11.09 -25.20 -17.48
CA MET A 130 12.20 -25.15 -16.51
C MET A 130 12.48 -23.74 -15.95
N ARG A 131 11.65 -22.75 -16.29
CA ARG A 131 11.84 -21.35 -15.87
C ARG A 131 10.65 -20.87 -15.05
N ALA A 132 10.88 -19.85 -14.24
CA ALA A 132 9.84 -19.12 -13.53
C ALA A 132 9.89 -17.65 -13.95
N VAL A 133 8.71 -17.04 -14.09
CA VAL A 133 8.54 -15.64 -14.50
C VAL A 133 7.67 -14.94 -13.47
N GLU A 134 8.09 -13.77 -13.02
CA GLU A 134 7.29 -12.91 -12.14
C GLU A 134 6.45 -11.97 -12.99
N PHE A 135 5.17 -11.86 -12.65
CA PHE A 135 4.22 -10.96 -13.29
C PHE A 135 3.63 -10.02 -12.27
N LYS A 136 3.45 -8.76 -12.66
CA LYS A 136 2.69 -7.75 -11.90
C LYS A 136 1.38 -7.46 -12.58
N VAL A 137 0.30 -7.41 -11.81
CA VAL A 137 -1.02 -6.97 -12.28
C VAL A 137 -1.03 -5.45 -12.42
N VAL A 138 -1.00 -4.94 -13.65
CA VAL A 138 -1.00 -3.51 -13.94
C VAL A 138 -2.41 -2.93 -13.85
N GLU A 139 -3.39 -3.67 -14.37
CA GLU A 139 -4.78 -3.23 -14.41
C GLU A 139 -5.76 -4.41 -14.35
N THR A 140 -6.94 -4.15 -13.78
CA THR A 140 -8.07 -5.06 -13.70
C THR A 140 -9.36 -4.34 -14.08
N ASP A 141 -10.27 -5.03 -14.76
CA ASP A 141 -11.63 -4.58 -15.04
C ASP A 141 -12.61 -5.71 -14.65
N PRO A 142 -13.39 -5.56 -13.56
CA PRO A 142 -13.48 -4.37 -12.70
C PRO A 142 -12.24 -4.13 -11.82
N ASN A 143 -12.01 -2.86 -11.50
CA ASN A 143 -10.93 -2.38 -10.64
C ASN A 143 -11.41 -2.29 -9.18
N PRO A 144 -10.59 -2.60 -8.15
CA PRO A 144 -9.18 -3.00 -8.21
C PRO A 144 -8.94 -4.51 -8.25
N TYR A 145 -9.95 -5.34 -8.07
CA TYR A 145 -9.82 -6.80 -8.04
C TYR A 145 -10.93 -7.49 -8.82
N CYS A 146 -10.62 -8.67 -9.33
CA CYS A 146 -11.57 -9.54 -10.02
C CYS A 146 -11.12 -11.01 -9.97
N ILE A 147 -12.04 -11.93 -10.21
CA ILE A 147 -11.73 -13.34 -10.47
C ILE A 147 -11.41 -13.51 -11.96
N VAL A 148 -10.28 -14.13 -12.28
CA VAL A 148 -9.92 -14.50 -13.66
C VAL A 148 -10.67 -15.75 -14.05
N ALA A 149 -11.75 -15.57 -14.81
CA ALA A 149 -12.61 -16.62 -15.33
C ALA A 149 -12.20 -17.01 -16.78
N PRO A 150 -12.71 -18.12 -17.35
CA PRO A 150 -12.35 -18.55 -18.70
C PRO A 150 -12.66 -17.53 -19.81
N ASP A 151 -13.60 -16.61 -19.58
CA ASP A 151 -13.98 -15.52 -20.49
C ASP A 151 -13.21 -14.21 -20.24
N THR A 152 -12.39 -14.14 -19.18
CA THR A 152 -11.55 -12.98 -18.88
C THR A 152 -10.44 -12.84 -19.92
N VAL A 153 -10.38 -11.69 -20.59
CA VAL A 153 -9.30 -11.38 -21.55
C VAL A 153 -8.01 -11.03 -20.80
N ILE A 154 -6.94 -11.78 -21.03
CA ILE A 154 -5.63 -11.55 -20.39
C ILE A 154 -4.71 -10.84 -21.39
N HIS A 155 -4.38 -9.58 -21.10
CA HIS A 155 -3.37 -8.83 -21.83
C HIS A 155 -2.01 -9.00 -21.16
N CYS A 156 -0.98 -9.28 -21.95
CA CYS A 156 0.40 -9.36 -21.48
C CYS A 156 1.39 -8.64 -22.41
N GLU A 157 0.91 -7.68 -23.20
CA GLU A 157 1.72 -6.88 -24.11
C GLU A 157 2.16 -5.57 -23.46
N GLY A 158 3.41 -5.17 -23.71
CA GLY A 158 4.02 -3.96 -23.15
C GLY A 158 5.51 -4.17 -22.84
N GLU A 159 6.17 -3.11 -22.39
CA GLU A 159 7.54 -3.21 -21.89
C GLU A 159 7.55 -3.91 -20.52
N PRO A 160 8.52 -4.81 -20.25
CA PRO A 160 8.70 -5.39 -18.93
C PRO A 160 8.89 -4.32 -17.86
N ILE A 161 8.41 -4.61 -16.65
CA ILE A 161 8.58 -3.71 -15.50
C ILE A 161 9.97 -3.92 -14.93
N LYS A 162 10.67 -2.81 -14.66
CA LYS A 162 12.00 -2.87 -14.06
C LYS A 162 11.92 -3.37 -12.63
N ARG A 163 12.77 -4.33 -12.25
CA ARG A 163 12.89 -4.77 -10.85
C ARG A 163 13.17 -3.61 -9.90
N GLU A 164 14.04 -2.67 -10.30
CA GLU A 164 14.39 -1.49 -9.50
C GLU A 164 13.16 -0.66 -9.12
N ASP A 165 12.25 -0.41 -10.07
CA ASP A 165 11.02 0.38 -9.84
C ASP A 165 10.09 -0.32 -8.84
N GLU A 166 10.06 -1.65 -8.84
CA GLU A 166 9.27 -2.42 -7.88
C GLU A 166 9.93 -2.51 -6.50
N GLU A 167 11.25 -2.66 -6.45
CA GLU A 167 12.00 -2.62 -5.20
C GLU A 167 11.84 -1.27 -4.49
N GLU A 168 11.81 -0.16 -5.23
CA GLU A 168 11.49 1.17 -4.66
C GLU A 168 10.10 1.20 -4.02
N SER A 169 9.09 0.58 -4.66
CA SER A 169 7.74 0.48 -4.10
C SER A 169 7.64 -0.47 -2.90
N LEU A 170 8.41 -1.56 -2.88
CA LEU A 170 8.54 -2.47 -1.73
C LEU A 170 9.20 -1.77 -0.53
N ASN A 171 10.19 -0.92 -0.81
CA ASN A 171 10.99 -0.19 0.18
C ASN A 171 10.34 1.14 0.62
N GLU A 172 9.12 1.44 0.20
CA GLU A 172 8.37 2.59 0.69
C GLU A 172 8.35 2.63 2.23
N VAL A 173 8.70 3.76 2.83
CA VAL A 173 8.83 3.87 4.29
C VAL A 173 7.47 3.63 4.97
N GLY A 174 7.40 2.69 5.91
CA GLY A 174 6.27 2.44 6.80
C GLY A 174 6.60 2.77 8.26
N TYR A 175 5.65 2.53 9.19
CA TYR A 175 5.91 2.84 10.61
C TYR A 175 7.00 1.97 11.25
N ASP A 176 7.17 0.74 10.76
CA ASP A 176 8.16 -0.20 11.30
C ASP A 176 9.60 0.20 10.95
N ASP A 177 9.77 1.02 9.91
CA ASP A 177 11.07 1.51 9.46
C ASP A 177 11.59 2.69 10.32
N ILE A 178 10.79 3.17 11.29
CA ILE A 178 11.13 4.33 12.11
C ILE A 178 11.32 3.93 13.58
N GLY A 179 12.57 3.71 13.95
CA GLY A 179 12.97 3.43 15.33
C GLY A 179 12.84 4.64 16.26
N GLY A 180 12.51 4.40 17.54
CA GLY A 180 12.63 5.40 18.61
C GLY A 180 11.54 6.48 18.68
N VAL A 181 10.58 6.52 17.76
CA VAL A 181 9.57 7.59 17.66
C VAL A 181 8.13 7.17 17.98
N ARG A 182 7.94 6.04 18.68
CA ARG A 182 6.62 5.49 19.00
C ARG A 182 5.68 6.49 19.68
N LYS A 183 6.17 7.34 20.58
CA LYS A 183 5.32 8.33 21.28
C LYS A 183 4.82 9.42 20.32
N GLN A 184 5.67 9.87 19.43
CA GLN A 184 5.37 10.90 18.42
C GLN A 184 4.37 10.37 17.38
N LEU A 185 4.53 9.11 16.95
CA LEU A 185 3.58 8.46 16.05
C LEU A 185 2.18 8.32 16.66
N ALA A 186 2.09 8.03 17.97
CA ALA A 186 0.82 7.96 18.67
C ALA A 186 0.11 9.33 18.71
N GLN A 187 0.86 10.41 18.97
CA GLN A 187 0.34 11.78 18.97
C GLN A 187 -0.21 12.19 17.59
N ILE A 188 0.49 11.83 16.51
CA ILE A 188 0.05 12.10 15.13
C ILE A 188 -1.26 11.35 14.82
N LYS A 189 -1.47 10.15 15.36
CA LYS A 189 -2.71 9.37 15.15
C LYS A 189 -3.89 9.83 16.01
N GLU A 190 -3.66 10.35 17.20
CA GLU A 190 -4.72 10.61 18.19
C GLU A 190 -5.47 11.94 17.93
N MET A 191 -4.79 12.94 17.39
CA MET A 191 -5.41 14.22 17.04
C MET A 191 -4.78 14.74 15.75
N PRO A 192 -5.54 14.91 14.66
CA PRO A 192 -5.09 15.70 13.53
C PRO A 192 -5.54 17.16 13.72
N PRO A 193 -4.82 18.02 14.48
CA PRO A 193 -5.01 19.45 14.31
C PRO A 193 -4.71 19.81 12.85
N ARG A 194 -5.25 20.93 12.36
CA ARG A 194 -5.01 21.43 10.99
C ARG A 194 -3.54 21.82 10.70
N GLY A 195 -2.61 21.51 11.59
CA GLY A 195 -1.17 21.67 11.44
C GLY A 195 -0.37 20.96 12.55
N ILE A 196 0.64 20.18 12.17
CA ILE A 196 1.56 19.48 13.08
C ILE A 196 2.99 19.88 12.73
N LEU A 197 3.69 20.54 13.66
CA LEU A 197 5.09 20.93 13.51
C LEU A 197 6.02 19.85 14.04
N LEU A 198 6.89 19.30 13.19
CA LEU A 198 7.97 18.40 13.58
C LEU A 198 9.27 19.18 13.71
N TYR A 199 9.90 19.14 14.90
CA TYR A 199 11.16 19.83 15.16
C TYR A 199 12.20 18.89 15.78
N GLY A 200 13.47 19.18 15.52
CA GLY A 200 14.61 18.42 16.03
C GLY A 200 15.86 18.61 15.15
N PRO A 201 17.04 18.16 15.61
CA PRO A 201 18.28 18.18 14.82
C PRO A 201 18.13 17.56 13.41
N PRO A 202 18.99 17.91 12.45
CA PRO A 202 19.06 17.18 11.18
C PRO A 202 19.34 15.69 11.43
N GLY A 203 18.81 14.81 10.57
CA GLY A 203 19.00 13.36 10.69
C GLY A 203 18.08 12.64 11.69
N THR A 204 17.15 13.33 12.37
CA THR A 204 16.22 12.68 13.33
C THR A 204 14.98 12.04 12.68
N GLY A 205 14.98 11.84 11.36
CA GLY A 205 13.90 11.11 10.66
C GLY A 205 12.58 11.86 10.45
N LYS A 206 12.55 13.20 10.48
CA LYS A 206 11.31 14.00 10.28
C LYS A 206 10.63 13.70 8.94
N THR A 207 11.39 13.72 7.85
CA THR A 207 10.91 13.40 6.49
C THR A 207 10.47 11.93 6.38
N LEU A 208 11.17 11.01 7.06
CA LEU A 208 10.79 9.59 7.13
C LEU A 208 9.45 9.39 7.83
N ILE A 209 9.21 10.08 8.95
CA ILE A 209 7.93 10.05 9.67
C ILE A 209 6.79 10.47 8.77
N ALA A 210 6.96 11.54 7.99
CA ALA A 210 5.90 12.00 7.11
C ALA A 210 5.57 11.03 5.99
N ARG A 211 6.58 10.45 5.35
CA ARG A 211 6.40 9.41 4.33
C ARG A 211 5.69 8.18 4.92
N ALA A 212 6.09 7.72 6.10
CA ALA A 212 5.41 6.62 6.77
C ALA A 212 3.94 6.94 7.10
N VAL A 213 3.65 8.14 7.60
CA VAL A 213 2.26 8.57 7.86
C VAL A 213 1.46 8.60 6.58
N ALA A 214 2.01 9.12 5.48
CA ALA A 214 1.34 9.13 4.18
C ALA A 214 0.98 7.73 3.68
N ASN A 215 1.98 6.84 3.64
CA ASN A 215 1.82 5.47 3.13
C ASN A 215 0.84 4.65 3.97
N GLU A 216 0.83 4.86 5.29
CA GLU A 216 -0.04 4.14 6.22
C GLU A 216 -1.46 4.71 6.29
N THR A 217 -1.62 6.04 6.21
CA THR A 217 -2.95 6.69 6.21
C THR A 217 -3.64 6.57 4.87
N GLY A 218 -2.87 6.48 3.78
CA GLY A 218 -3.42 6.46 2.44
C GLY A 218 -3.97 7.78 1.95
N ALA A 219 -3.68 8.85 2.67
CA ALA A 219 -3.99 10.20 2.24
C ALA A 219 -3.09 10.56 1.06
N PHE A 220 -3.62 11.35 0.13
CA PHE A 220 -2.83 11.95 -0.92
C PHE A 220 -1.68 12.76 -0.31
N PHE A 221 -0.43 12.47 -0.69
CA PHE A 221 0.74 13.10 -0.10
C PHE A 221 1.40 14.07 -1.06
N PHE A 222 1.54 15.32 -0.65
CA PHE A 222 2.15 16.36 -1.45
C PHE A 222 3.41 16.90 -0.77
N LEU A 223 4.59 16.61 -1.31
CA LEU A 223 5.87 17.10 -0.79
C LEU A 223 6.20 18.48 -1.38
N ILE A 224 6.52 19.42 -0.51
CA ILE A 224 7.00 20.77 -0.80
C ILE A 224 8.38 20.86 -0.14
N ASN A 225 9.41 21.13 -0.93
CA ASN A 225 10.77 21.31 -0.42
C ASN A 225 11.07 22.82 -0.32
N GLY A 226 11.36 23.33 0.88
CA GLY A 226 11.53 24.77 1.15
C GLY A 226 12.51 25.47 0.19
N PRO A 227 13.76 25.00 0.05
CA PRO A 227 14.73 25.53 -0.90
C PRO A 227 14.27 25.53 -2.36
N GLU A 228 13.54 24.49 -2.80
CA GLU A 228 13.04 24.39 -4.18
C GLU A 228 11.98 25.45 -4.47
N ILE A 229 11.19 25.85 -3.46
CA ILE A 229 10.21 26.93 -3.60
C ILE A 229 10.89 28.30 -3.63
N MET A 230 11.93 28.51 -2.81
CA MET A 230 12.63 29.80 -2.69
C MET A 230 13.57 30.12 -3.86
N SER A 231 14.02 29.11 -4.61
CA SER A 231 14.93 29.31 -5.76
C SER A 231 14.23 29.84 -7.01
N LYS A 232 12.89 29.95 -7.00
CA LYS A 232 12.08 30.41 -8.14
C LYS A 232 11.89 31.93 -8.16
N LEU A 233 11.50 32.47 -9.32
CA LEU A 233 11.31 33.91 -9.51
C LEU A 233 10.20 34.46 -8.58
N ALA A 234 10.30 35.73 -8.19
CA ALA A 234 9.32 36.37 -7.33
C ALA A 234 7.89 36.25 -7.90
N GLY A 235 6.96 35.68 -7.12
CA GLY A 235 5.58 35.37 -7.51
C GLY A 235 5.36 33.92 -7.96
N GLU A 236 6.38 33.24 -8.47
CA GLU A 236 6.29 31.82 -8.86
C GLU A 236 6.23 30.90 -7.63
N SER A 237 6.94 31.25 -6.56
CA SER A 237 6.91 30.55 -5.27
C SER A 237 5.50 30.51 -4.66
N GLU A 238 4.79 31.64 -4.64
CA GLU A 238 3.42 31.72 -4.11
C GLU A 238 2.41 30.96 -4.98
N SER A 239 2.55 31.03 -6.31
CA SER A 239 1.74 30.27 -7.24
C SER A 239 1.90 28.76 -7.02
N ASN A 240 3.12 28.28 -6.79
CA ASN A 240 3.37 26.85 -6.56
C ASN A 240 2.80 26.39 -5.22
N LEU A 241 2.93 27.19 -4.16
CA LEU A 241 2.27 26.90 -2.89
C LEU A 241 0.75 26.81 -3.09
N ARG A 242 0.12 27.79 -3.75
CA ARG A 242 -1.32 27.77 -4.00
C ARG A 242 -1.78 26.51 -4.75
N LYS A 243 -1.05 26.13 -5.81
CA LYS A 243 -1.34 24.90 -6.57
C LYS A 243 -1.24 23.65 -5.71
N ALA A 244 -0.22 23.54 -4.85
CA ALA A 244 -0.07 22.41 -3.94
C ALA A 244 -1.27 22.26 -2.99
N PHE A 245 -1.76 23.38 -2.44
CA PHE A 245 -2.96 23.39 -1.59
C PHE A 245 -4.23 23.04 -2.37
N GLU A 246 -4.41 23.59 -3.58
CA GLU A 246 -5.56 23.27 -4.45
C GLU A 246 -5.56 21.78 -4.86
N GLU A 247 -4.40 21.20 -5.12
CA GLU A 247 -4.26 19.79 -5.48
C GLU A 247 -4.54 18.85 -4.29
N ALA A 248 -4.04 19.21 -3.11
CA ALA A 248 -4.35 18.48 -1.87
C ALA A 248 -5.85 18.57 -1.52
N GLU A 249 -6.50 19.71 -1.75
CA GLU A 249 -7.94 19.87 -1.51
C GLU A 249 -8.77 19.02 -2.48
N LYS A 250 -8.39 18.98 -3.76
CA LYS A 250 -9.06 18.13 -4.78
C LYS A 250 -8.92 16.62 -4.48
N ASN A 251 -7.80 16.22 -3.89
CA ASN A 251 -7.49 14.81 -3.61
C ASN A 251 -7.69 14.42 -2.14
N ALA A 252 -8.56 15.14 -1.40
CA ALA A 252 -8.84 14.84 -0.01
C ALA A 252 -9.34 13.37 0.17
N PRO A 253 -8.92 12.66 1.23
CA PRO A 253 -8.04 13.09 2.33
C PRO A 253 -6.58 13.24 1.90
N ALA A 254 -5.93 14.33 2.32
CA ALA A 254 -4.57 14.69 1.89
C ALA A 254 -3.66 15.13 3.06
N ILE A 255 -2.35 14.99 2.85
CA ILE A 255 -1.26 15.45 3.70
C ILE A 255 -0.32 16.28 2.83
N ILE A 256 -0.20 17.57 3.15
CA ILE A 256 0.86 18.41 2.58
C ILE A 256 2.06 18.29 3.51
N PHE A 257 3.25 18.01 2.95
CA PHE A 257 4.52 18.00 3.66
C PHE A 257 5.50 19.08 3.19
N ILE A 258 5.83 20.06 4.02
CA ILE A 258 6.75 21.17 3.74
C ILE A 258 8.04 20.89 4.50
N ASP A 259 9.00 20.26 3.82
CA ASP A 259 10.34 20.12 4.35
C ASP A 259 11.04 21.48 4.38
N GLU A 260 11.92 21.67 5.37
CA GLU A 260 12.67 22.92 5.55
C GLU A 260 11.77 24.18 5.53
N LEU A 261 10.66 24.15 6.28
CA LEU A 261 9.72 25.29 6.38
C LEU A 261 10.42 26.60 6.80
N ASP A 262 11.52 26.54 7.53
CA ASP A 262 12.32 27.72 7.89
C ASP A 262 12.96 28.44 6.70
N ALA A 263 13.11 27.77 5.54
CA ALA A 263 13.56 28.41 4.30
C ALA A 263 12.48 29.34 3.72
N ILE A 264 11.19 28.96 3.81
CA ILE A 264 10.06 29.72 3.24
C ILE A 264 9.38 30.64 4.27
N ALA A 265 9.47 30.31 5.55
CA ALA A 265 8.84 31.04 6.65
C ALA A 265 9.85 31.30 7.78
N PRO A 266 10.94 32.04 7.54
CA PRO A 266 11.89 32.39 8.58
C PRO A 266 11.19 33.24 9.65
N LYS A 267 11.42 32.94 10.94
CA LYS A 267 11.18 33.93 11.99
C LYS A 267 12.02 35.16 11.65
N ARG A 268 11.48 36.36 11.92
CA ARG A 268 12.28 37.60 11.84
C ARG A 268 13.59 37.51 12.65
N GLU A 269 13.71 36.56 13.60
CA GLU A 269 14.95 36.17 14.29
C GLU A 269 15.02 34.63 14.53
N LYS A 270 15.76 33.92 13.66
CA LYS A 270 16.49 32.61 13.76
C LYS A 270 15.88 31.30 14.38
N VAL A 271 16.08 30.21 13.61
CA VAL A 271 16.16 28.73 13.84
C VAL A 271 14.88 27.87 13.71
N GLY A 272 14.85 27.11 12.59
CA GLY A 272 14.52 25.68 12.48
C GLY A 272 13.09 25.22 12.80
N SER A 273 12.29 24.99 11.76
CA SER A 273 10.92 24.47 11.86
C SER A 273 10.50 23.79 10.56
N CYS A 274 9.72 22.69 10.61
CA CYS A 274 9.15 21.96 9.46
C CYS A 274 7.66 21.61 9.67
N LEU A 275 6.83 22.15 8.75
CA LEU A 275 5.46 21.81 8.30
C LEU A 275 4.18 22.02 9.14
N LEU A 276 3.10 22.31 8.38
CA LEU A 276 1.65 22.27 8.63
C LEU A 276 0.90 21.09 7.93
N ILE A 277 0.42 20.08 8.65
CA ILE A 277 -0.49 19.03 8.11
C ILE A 277 -1.94 19.56 8.05
N GLN A 278 -2.45 19.90 6.87
CA GLN A 278 -3.87 20.24 6.69
C GLN A 278 -4.65 19.01 6.20
N PHE A 279 -5.60 18.53 7.00
CA PHE A 279 -6.68 17.66 6.52
C PHE A 279 -7.80 18.55 5.97
N PRO A 280 -8.08 18.54 4.66
CA PRO A 280 -9.28 19.18 4.15
C PRO A 280 -10.48 18.49 4.80
N SER A 281 -11.23 19.24 5.60
CA SER A 281 -12.50 18.76 6.14
C SER A 281 -13.47 18.73 4.98
N HIS A 282 -14.01 17.57 4.60
CA HIS A 282 -15.40 17.57 4.18
C HIS A 282 -16.25 17.47 5.45
N PRO A 283 -17.31 18.29 5.57
CA PRO A 283 -18.21 18.18 6.69
C PRO A 283 -18.82 16.78 6.66
N LEU A 284 -18.63 16.04 7.74
CA LEU A 284 -19.46 14.88 8.06
C LEU A 284 -20.90 15.39 8.16
N TYR A 285 -21.69 15.15 7.11
CA TYR A 285 -23.13 15.03 7.20
C TYR A 285 -23.51 13.63 6.72
#